data_AF-A0A967K6E5-F1
#
_entry.id   AF-A0A967K6E5-F1
#
_cell.length_a   1.000
_cell.length_b   1.000
_cell.length_c   1.000
_cell.angle_alpha   90.00
_cell.angle_beta   90.00
_cell.angle_gamma   90.00
#
_symmetry.space_group_name_H-M   'P 1'
#
loop_
_entity.id
_entity.type
_entity.pdbx_description
1 polymer ?
#
loop_
_entity_poly.entity_id
_entity_poly.type
_entity_poly.pdbx_seq_one_letter_code
_entity_poly.pdbx_strand_id
1 'polypeptide(L)'
;MLDLRKNGITDEGALALAQSKNFIHLQSVDLTENQLTDKGKEAIAGFLILNLIRHRLTEDGEVLDLSKLNLGDVQAKIIADFEGLSQLKKLYLELNHLTAKGIACLA
;
A
#
# COMPACT_ATOMS: atom_id res chain seq x y z
N MET A 1 -13.51 0.15 4.37
CA MET A 1 -13.03 1.04 5.45
C MET A 1 -13.15 0.29 6.76
N LEU A 2 -12.15 0.41 7.64
CA LEU A 2 -12.13 -0.15 8.98
C LEU A 2 -11.74 0.95 9.98
N ASP A 3 -12.57 1.17 11.00
CA ASP A 3 -12.33 2.18 12.03
C ASP A 3 -11.87 1.51 13.32
N LEU A 4 -10.66 1.82 13.75
CA LEU A 4 -10.01 1.25 14.93
C LEU A 4 -9.48 2.32 15.88
N ARG A 5 -10.00 3.55 15.81
CA ARG A 5 -9.55 4.64 16.67
C ARG A 5 -9.70 4.31 18.15
N LYS A 6 -8.78 4.83 18.98
CA LYS A 6 -8.87 4.76 20.47
C LYS A 6 -8.89 3.35 21.06
N ASN A 7 -8.24 2.37 20.43
CA ASN A 7 -8.22 0.99 20.91
C ASN A 7 -6.89 0.56 21.56
N GLY A 8 -5.97 1.50 21.76
CA GLY A 8 -4.66 1.20 22.35
C GLY A 8 -3.78 0.30 21.47
N ILE A 9 -4.05 0.21 20.17
CA ILE A 9 -3.30 -0.64 19.22
C ILE A 9 -1.84 -0.18 19.15
N THR A 10 -0.92 -1.12 19.27
CA THR A 10 0.53 -0.92 19.15
C THR A 10 1.04 -1.36 17.77
N ASP A 11 2.34 -1.18 17.52
CA ASP A 11 2.97 -1.63 16.28
C ASP A 11 2.77 -3.13 16.01
N GLU A 12 2.75 -3.96 17.06
CA GLU A 12 2.47 -5.40 16.95
C GLU A 12 1.07 -5.66 16.39
N GLY A 13 0.06 -4.91 16.85
CA GLY A 13 -1.30 -5.02 16.34
C GLY A 13 -1.43 -4.54 14.89
N ALA A 14 -0.74 -3.45 14.54
CA ALA A 14 -0.68 -2.96 13.17
C ALA A 14 0.01 -3.97 12.22
N LEU A 15 1.11 -4.59 12.65
CA LEU A 15 1.79 -5.65 11.90
C LEU A 15 0.91 -6.87 11.72
N ALA A 16 0.20 -7.30 12.77
CA ALA A 16 -0.73 -8.42 12.68
C ALA A 16 -1.88 -8.13 11.69
N LEU A 17 -2.41 -6.91 11.70
CA LEU A 17 -3.40 -6.48 10.72
C LEU A 17 -2.82 -6.47 9.30
N ALA A 18 -1.61 -5.97 9.11
CA ALA A 18 -0.92 -5.93 7.82
C ALA A 18 -0.63 -7.31 7.23
N GLN A 19 -0.53 -8.35 8.07
CA GLN A 19 -0.34 -9.75 7.66
C GLN A 19 -1.67 -10.50 7.47
N SER A 20 -2.80 -9.88 7.78
CA SER A 20 -4.11 -10.54 7.71
C SER A 20 -4.53 -10.84 6.28
N LYS A 21 -4.94 -12.08 6.04
CA LYS A 21 -5.51 -12.53 4.77
C LYS A 21 -7.01 -12.27 4.65
N ASN A 22 -7.66 -11.83 5.72
CA ASN A 22 -9.11 -11.62 5.74
C ASN A 22 -9.54 -10.27 5.15
N PHE A 23 -8.60 -9.33 5.07
CA PHE A 23 -8.88 -7.94 4.71
C PHE A 23 -8.24 -7.53 3.37
N ILE A 24 -8.14 -8.46 2.42
CA ILE A 24 -7.49 -8.23 1.11
C ILE A 24 -8.15 -7.14 0.24
N HIS A 25 -9.41 -6.79 0.53
CA HIS A 25 -10.14 -5.72 -0.16
C HIS A 25 -10.20 -4.43 0.67
N LEU A 26 -9.49 -4.34 1.79
CA LEU A 26 -9.54 -3.18 2.67
C LEU A 26 -8.71 -2.04 2.08
N GLN A 27 -9.39 -0.93 1.76
CA GLN A 27 -8.79 0.25 1.12
C GLN A 27 -8.48 1.40 2.10
N SER A 28 -9.02 1.35 3.32
CA SER A 28 -8.77 2.38 4.33
C SER A 28 -8.88 1.83 5.74
N VAL A 29 -7.97 2.26 6.61
CA VAL A 29 -7.99 1.99 8.05
C VAL A 29 -7.78 3.30 8.79
N ASP A 30 -8.62 3.59 9.78
CA ASP A 30 -8.42 4.68 10.71
C ASP A 30 -7.85 4.15 12.03
N LEU A 31 -6.61 4.50 12.32
CA LEU A 31 -5.88 4.14 13.55
C LEU A 31 -5.55 5.36 14.41
N THR A 32 -6.25 6.48 14.19
CA THR A 32 -6.05 7.71 14.96
C THR A 32 -6.27 7.45 16.46
N GLU A 33 -5.49 8.12 17.31
CA GLU A 33 -5.54 7.95 18.77
C GLU A 33 -5.24 6.50 19.24
N ASN A 34 -4.29 5.82 18.57
CA ASN A 34 -3.65 4.58 19.03
C ASN A 34 -2.16 4.83 19.34
N GLN A 35 -1.44 3.78 19.76
CA GLN A 35 -0.07 3.82 20.25
C GLN A 35 0.93 3.34 19.18
N LEU A 36 0.81 3.86 17.97
CA LEU A 36 1.67 3.48 16.84
C LEU A 36 2.91 4.36 16.75
N THR A 37 4.07 3.74 16.56
CA THR A 37 5.26 4.42 16.06
C THR A 37 5.22 4.46 14.53
N ASP A 38 6.26 5.00 13.91
CA ASP A 38 6.35 5.02 12.45
C ASP A 38 6.41 3.61 11.85
N LYS A 39 6.95 2.62 12.60
CA LYS A 39 6.96 1.22 12.19
C LYS A 39 5.54 0.66 11.96
N GLY A 40 4.62 0.90 12.89
CA GLY A 40 3.23 0.45 12.75
C GLY A 40 2.49 1.19 11.64
N LYS A 41 2.74 2.49 11.48
CA LYS A 41 2.16 3.29 10.38
C LYS A 41 2.64 2.80 9.01
N GLU A 42 3.93 2.52 8.86
CA GLU A 42 4.54 2.00 7.64
C GLU A 42 3.97 0.61 7.29
N ALA A 43 3.79 -0.27 8.27
CA ALA A 43 3.17 -1.57 8.07
C ALA A 43 1.76 -1.46 7.48
N ILE A 44 0.94 -0.56 8.02
CA ILE A 44 -0.43 -0.33 7.53
C ILE A 44 -0.43 0.35 6.17
N ALA A 45 0.46 1.32 5.94
CA ALA A 45 0.60 1.94 4.63
C ALA A 45 0.97 0.91 3.56
N GLY A 46 1.93 0.03 3.84
CA GLY A 46 2.29 -1.09 2.97
C GLY A 46 1.10 -2.00 2.68
N PHE A 47 0.39 -2.42 3.73
CA PHE A 47 -0.81 -3.25 3.59
C PHE A 47 -1.87 -2.63 2.67
N LEU A 48 -2.18 -1.35 2.86
CA LEU A 48 -3.18 -0.64 2.05
C LEU A 48 -2.74 -0.50 0.59
N ILE A 49 -1.46 -0.26 0.33
CA ILE A 49 -0.91 -0.19 -1.04
C ILE A 49 -0.96 -1.54 -1.72
N LEU A 50 -0.64 -2.63 -1.01
CA LEU A 50 -0.74 -3.97 -1.58
C LEU A 50 -2.19 -4.34 -1.93
N ASN A 51 -3.16 -3.96 -1.10
CA ASN A 51 -4.58 -4.16 -1.40
C ASN A 51 -5.04 -3.31 -2.59
N LEU A 52 -4.55 -2.07 -2.69
CA LEU A 52 -4.81 -1.19 -3.82
C LEU A 52 -4.29 -1.79 -5.13
N ILE A 53 -3.06 -2.32 -5.12
CA ILE A 53 -2.47 -3.01 -6.28
C ILE A 53 -3.33 -4.21 -6.68
N ARG A 54 -3.66 -5.11 -5.73
CA ARG A 54 -4.49 -6.30 -6.01
C ARG A 54 -5.85 -5.95 -6.61
N HIS A 55 -6.43 -4.83 -6.22
CA HIS A 55 -7.73 -4.38 -6.75
C HIS A 55 -7.63 -3.75 -8.15
N ARG A 56 -6.47 -3.21 -8.53
CA ARG A 56 -6.28 -2.45 -9.77
C ARG A 56 -5.47 -3.19 -10.82
N LEU A 57 -4.88 -4.32 -10.45
CA LEU A 57 -4.24 -5.25 -11.36
C LEU A 57 -5.32 -5.98 -12.15
N THR A 58 -5.16 -6.08 -13.46
CA THR A 58 -6.03 -6.88 -14.32
C THR A 58 -5.96 -8.37 -13.97
N GLU A 59 -6.98 -9.13 -14.32
CA GLU A 59 -7.06 -10.57 -14.01
C GLU A 59 -5.87 -11.38 -14.55
N ASP A 60 -5.32 -10.95 -15.68
CA ASP A 60 -4.12 -11.53 -16.32
C ASP A 60 -2.80 -11.06 -15.69
N GLY A 61 -2.83 -10.08 -14.79
CA GLY A 61 -1.64 -9.51 -14.16
C GLY A 61 -0.83 -8.57 -15.05
N GLU A 62 -1.27 -8.27 -16.28
CA GLU A 62 -0.45 -7.56 -17.27
C GLU A 62 -0.53 -6.04 -17.15
N VAL A 63 -1.61 -5.49 -16.59
CA VAL A 63 -1.85 -4.05 -16.52
C VAL A 63 -2.22 -3.64 -15.10
N LEU A 64 -1.54 -2.59 -14.62
CA LEU A 64 -1.79 -1.96 -13.34
C LEU A 64 -1.91 -0.45 -13.52
N ASP A 65 -3.09 0.10 -13.20
CA ASP A 65 -3.34 1.54 -13.24
C ASP A 65 -3.45 2.14 -11.83
N LEU A 66 -2.43 2.89 -11.44
CA LEU A 66 -2.30 3.59 -10.16
C LEU A 66 -2.31 5.12 -10.32
N SER A 67 -2.87 5.62 -11.43
CA SER A 67 -2.89 7.04 -11.76
C SER A 67 -3.83 7.84 -10.86
N LYS A 68 -3.46 9.09 -10.54
CA LYS A 68 -4.28 10.02 -9.73
C LYS A 68 -4.60 9.51 -8.32
N LEU A 69 -3.66 8.82 -7.68
CA LEU A 69 -3.84 8.23 -6.34
C LEU A 69 -3.02 8.91 -5.24
N ASN A 70 -2.44 10.07 -5.55
CA ASN A 70 -1.62 10.86 -4.61
C ASN A 70 -0.42 10.05 -4.05
N LEU A 71 0.12 9.12 -4.85
CA LEU A 71 1.24 8.25 -4.44
C LEU A 71 2.56 9.02 -4.41
N GLY A 72 3.36 8.80 -3.37
CA GLY A 72 4.71 9.35 -3.24
C GLY A 72 5.80 8.29 -3.32
N ASP A 73 7.04 8.71 -3.05
CA ASP A 73 8.23 7.85 -3.20
C ASP A 73 8.19 6.57 -2.34
N VAL A 74 7.59 6.63 -1.15
CA VAL A 74 7.40 5.46 -0.27
C VAL A 74 6.53 4.40 -0.94
N GLN A 75 5.44 4.83 -1.58
CA GLN A 75 4.54 3.93 -2.30
C GLN A 75 5.22 3.33 -3.53
N ALA A 76 6.02 4.11 -4.27
CA ALA A 76 6.79 3.59 -5.40
C ALA A 76 7.76 2.47 -4.99
N LYS A 77 8.43 2.61 -3.84
CA LYS A 77 9.27 1.54 -3.30
C LYS A 77 8.47 0.26 -3.00
N ILE A 78 7.32 0.38 -2.34
CA ILE A 78 6.45 -0.77 -2.05
C ILE A 78 5.97 -1.46 -3.34
N ILE A 79 5.63 -0.66 -4.36
CA ILE A 79 5.23 -1.17 -5.68
C ILE A 79 6.39 -1.95 -6.32
N ALA A 80 7.61 -1.41 -6.27
CA ALA A 80 8.80 -2.07 -6.80
C ALA A 80 9.12 -3.40 -6.10
N ASP A 81 8.96 -3.43 -4.77
CA ASP A 81 9.24 -4.60 -3.94
C ASP A 81 8.13 -5.68 -4.02
N PHE A 82 7.00 -5.42 -4.71
CA PHE A 82 5.88 -6.35 -4.76
C PHE A 82 6.07 -7.45 -5.83
N GLU A 83 6.44 -8.65 -5.37
CA GLU A 83 6.68 -9.83 -6.21
C GLU A 83 5.47 -10.25 -7.09
N GLY A 84 4.25 -9.82 -6.73
CA GLY A 84 3.03 -10.14 -7.48
C GLY A 84 2.94 -9.46 -8.86
N LEU A 85 3.88 -8.60 -9.23
CA LEU A 85 3.92 -7.89 -10.52
C LEU A 85 4.81 -8.55 -11.57
N SER A 86 5.18 -9.82 -11.38
CA SER A 86 6.06 -10.56 -12.30
C SER A 86 5.56 -10.67 -13.75
N GLN A 87 4.25 -10.52 -14.00
CA GLN A 87 3.63 -10.55 -15.33
C GLN A 87 3.34 -9.15 -15.91
N LEU A 88 3.68 -8.09 -15.17
CA LEU A 88 3.28 -6.74 -15.50
C LEU A 88 3.97 -6.25 -16.78
N LYS A 89 3.16 -5.79 -17.73
CA LYS A 89 3.62 -5.18 -19.00
C LYS A 89 3.36 -3.69 -19.06
N LYS A 90 2.35 -3.20 -18.34
CA LYS A 90 1.96 -1.78 -18.33
C LYS A 90 1.69 -1.32 -16.91
N LEU A 91 2.44 -0.31 -16.49
CA LEU A 91 2.27 0.39 -15.22
C LEU A 91 1.93 1.85 -15.49
N TYR A 92 0.73 2.28 -15.11
CA TYR A 92 0.30 3.68 -15.19
C TYR A 92 0.43 4.32 -13.81
N LEU A 93 1.16 5.44 -13.76
CA LEU A 93 1.51 6.17 -12.53
C LEU A 93 1.30 7.68 -12.68
N GLU A 94 0.68 8.13 -13.77
CA GLU A 94 0.52 9.56 -14.03
C GLU A 94 -0.30 10.27 -12.95
N LEU A 95 -0.02 11.57 -12.80
CA LEU A 95 -0.75 12.45 -11.87
C LEU A 95 -0.66 11.98 -10.41
N ASN A 96 0.52 11.51 -10.01
CA ASN A 96 0.93 11.24 -8.63
C ASN A 96 2.04 12.22 -8.19
N HIS A 97 2.54 12.08 -6.97
CA HIS A 97 3.59 12.92 -6.37
C HIS A 97 4.95 12.20 -6.30
N LEU A 98 5.28 11.45 -7.36
CA LEU A 98 6.56 10.76 -7.48
C LEU A 98 7.68 11.75 -7.84
N THR A 99 8.81 11.63 -7.15
CA THR A 99 10.03 12.38 -7.47
C THR A 99 11.04 11.47 -8.17
N ALA A 100 12.21 12.02 -8.53
CA ALA A 100 13.32 11.23 -9.07
C ALA A 100 13.72 10.06 -8.14
N LYS A 101 13.55 10.20 -6.81
CA LYS A 101 13.84 9.13 -5.85
C LYS A 101 12.85 7.98 -5.97
N GLY A 102 11.55 8.28 -6.05
CA GLY A 102 10.52 7.25 -6.21
C GLY A 102 10.66 6.50 -7.53
N ILE A 103 10.95 7.21 -8.61
CA ILE A 103 11.18 6.57 -9.93
C ILE A 103 12.44 5.69 -9.92
N ALA A 104 13.51 6.11 -9.24
CA ALA A 104 14.73 5.30 -9.13
C ALA A 104 14.50 3.96 -8.43
N CYS A 105 13.46 3.81 -7.61
CA CYS A 105 13.08 2.53 -7.01
C CYS A 105 12.42 1.57 -8.00
N LEU A 106 11.89 2.05 -9.13
CA LEU A 106 11.21 1.23 -10.15
C LEU A 106 12.15 0.74 -11.26
N ALA A 107 13.45 1.09 -11.19
CA ALA A 107 14.45 0.81 -12.21
C ALA A 107 15.16 -0.53 -12.01
#